data_AF-A0A536XG07-F1
#
_entry.id   AF-A0A536XG07-F1
#
_cell.length_a   1.000
_cell.length_b   1.000
_cell.length_c   1.000
_cell.angle_alpha   90.00
_cell.angle_beta   90.00
_cell.angle_gamma   90.00
#
_symmetry.space_group_name_H-M   'P 1'
#
loop_
_entity.id
_entity.type
_entity.pdbx_description
1 polymer ?
#
loop_
_entity_poly.entity_id
_entity_poly.type
_entity_poly.pdbx_seq_one_letter_code
_entity_poly.pdbx_strand_id
1 'polypeptide(L)'
;AMSESASQSASVARQSLAAAQKGTQAVQNSISGMNEIREQIQETSKRIKRLGESSQEIGEIVELISDITEQTNVLALNAAIQAASAGEAGRGFTVVAEEVQRLAERSAEATKQIGAIVKTIQTDTQDAVSAMEKSTQGVVEGAKLSDAAGQALSEIGLVSQQLAQLIEGITTTTEQQARSANT
;
A
#
# COMPACT_ATOMS: atom_id res chain seq x y z
N ALA A 1 -51.65 19.79 -23.16
CA ALA A 1 -51.46 19.83 -21.69
C ALA A 1 -51.11 18.46 -21.13
N MET A 2 -52.04 17.50 -20.98
CA MET A 2 -51.73 16.20 -20.33
C MET A 2 -50.69 15.36 -21.11
N SER A 3 -50.85 15.19 -22.42
CA SER A 3 -49.87 14.46 -23.27
C SER A 3 -48.48 15.14 -23.30
N GLU A 4 -48.44 16.46 -23.17
CA GLU A 4 -47.21 17.23 -23.15
C GLU A 4 -46.45 17.04 -21.84
N SER A 5 -47.17 17.07 -20.70
CA SER A 5 -46.62 16.75 -19.37
C SER A 5 -46.16 15.30 -19.26
N ALA A 6 -46.89 14.35 -19.87
CA ALA A 6 -46.48 12.96 -19.98
C ALA A 6 -45.19 12.82 -20.81
N SER A 7 -45.13 13.41 -22.01
CA SER A 7 -43.93 13.39 -22.85
C SER A 7 -42.69 13.95 -22.12
N GLN A 8 -42.85 15.07 -21.40
CA GLN A 8 -41.79 15.65 -20.58
C GLN A 8 -41.34 14.70 -19.47
N SER A 9 -42.28 14.06 -18.76
CA SER A 9 -41.98 13.12 -17.68
C SER A 9 -41.24 11.87 -18.21
N ALA A 10 -41.62 11.36 -19.39
CA ALA A 10 -40.93 10.24 -20.04
C ALA A 10 -39.49 10.62 -20.43
N SER A 11 -39.29 11.87 -20.88
CA SER A 11 -37.95 12.39 -21.17
C SER A 11 -37.08 12.42 -19.91
N VAL A 12 -37.60 12.92 -18.78
CA VAL A 12 -36.91 12.93 -17.49
C VAL A 12 -36.57 11.51 -17.04
N ALA A 13 -37.52 10.58 -17.11
CA ALA A 13 -37.28 9.17 -16.76
C ALA A 13 -36.16 8.53 -17.60
N ARG A 14 -36.14 8.80 -18.92
CA ARG A 14 -35.05 8.35 -19.81
C ARG A 14 -33.70 8.98 -19.46
N GLN A 15 -33.68 10.26 -19.09
CA GLN A 15 -32.45 10.93 -18.62
C GLN A 15 -31.96 10.33 -17.30
N SER A 16 -32.85 10.04 -16.36
CA SER A 16 -32.51 9.37 -15.10
C SER A 16 -31.94 7.97 -15.33
N LEU A 17 -32.51 7.19 -16.26
CA LEU A 17 -31.98 5.89 -16.66
C LEU A 17 -30.55 6.01 -17.21
N ALA A 18 -30.32 6.95 -18.14
CA ALA A 18 -29.00 7.18 -18.72
C ALA A 18 -27.96 7.61 -17.65
N ALA A 19 -28.37 8.47 -16.72
CA ALA A 19 -27.52 8.89 -15.60
C ALA A 19 -27.17 7.72 -14.67
N ALA A 20 -28.15 6.87 -14.35
CA ALA A 20 -27.96 5.67 -13.51
C ALA A 20 -27.03 4.65 -14.17
N GLN A 21 -27.17 4.41 -15.47
CA GLN A 21 -26.27 3.54 -16.25
C GLN A 21 -24.84 4.09 -16.27
N LYS A 22 -24.67 5.39 -16.52
CA LYS A 22 -23.35 6.04 -16.47
C LYS A 22 -22.73 5.96 -15.08
N GLY A 23 -23.52 6.15 -14.03
CA GLY A 23 -23.08 6.00 -12.64
C GLY A 23 -22.64 4.56 -12.36
N THR A 24 -23.41 3.56 -12.81
CA THR A 24 -23.09 2.13 -12.63
C THR A 24 -21.75 1.80 -13.28
N GLN A 25 -21.50 2.29 -14.51
CA GLN A 25 -20.21 2.11 -15.18
C GLN A 25 -19.06 2.77 -14.40
N ALA A 26 -19.27 3.99 -13.88
CA ALA A 26 -18.25 4.67 -13.09
C ALA A 26 -17.90 3.91 -11.80
N VAL A 27 -18.92 3.34 -11.14
CA VAL A 27 -18.75 2.47 -9.97
C VAL A 27 -17.97 1.20 -10.33
N GLN A 28 -18.32 0.52 -11.42
CA GLN A 28 -17.60 -0.68 -11.87
C GLN A 28 -16.12 -0.38 -12.14
N ASN A 29 -15.83 0.75 -12.80
CA ASN A 29 -14.46 1.19 -13.02
C ASN A 29 -13.72 1.46 -11.69
N SER A 30 -14.41 2.06 -10.72
CA SER A 30 -13.85 2.28 -9.38
C SER A 30 -13.53 0.97 -8.66
N ILE A 31 -14.42 -0.03 -8.73
CA ILE A 31 -14.18 -1.36 -8.15
C ILE A 31 -12.98 -2.04 -8.82
N SER A 32 -12.86 -1.95 -10.15
CA SER A 32 -11.69 -2.46 -10.88
C SER A 32 -10.40 -1.79 -10.39
N GLY A 33 -10.39 -0.46 -10.30
CA GLY A 33 -9.24 0.29 -9.79
C GLY A 33 -8.88 -0.08 -8.35
N MET A 34 -9.87 -0.32 -7.48
CA MET A 34 -9.62 -0.81 -6.12
C MET A 34 -8.97 -2.20 -6.12
N ASN A 35 -9.38 -3.11 -7.01
CA ASN A 35 -8.74 -4.42 -7.13
C ASN A 35 -7.29 -4.31 -7.60
N GLU A 36 -6.99 -3.45 -8.58
CA GLU A 36 -5.63 -3.18 -9.05
C GLU A 36 -4.75 -2.60 -7.93
N ILE A 37 -5.26 -1.63 -7.17
CA ILE A 37 -4.55 -1.07 -6.01
C ILE A 37 -4.27 -2.16 -4.97
N ARG A 38 -5.23 -3.07 -4.71
CA ARG A 38 -5.04 -4.18 -3.78
C ARG A 38 -3.89 -5.10 -4.22
N GLU A 39 -3.81 -5.43 -5.50
CA GLU A 39 -2.72 -6.24 -6.06
C GLU A 39 -1.36 -5.55 -5.90
N GLN A 40 -1.29 -4.25 -6.21
CA GLN A 40 -0.07 -3.45 -6.03
C GLN A 40 0.38 -3.37 -4.56
N ILE A 41 -0.55 -3.22 -3.62
CA ILE A 41 -0.27 -3.24 -2.18
C ILE A 41 0.31 -4.61 -1.78
N GLN A 42 -0.28 -5.71 -2.25
CA GLN A 42 0.21 -7.06 -1.94
C GLN A 42 1.62 -7.31 -2.49
N GLU A 43 1.89 -6.86 -3.72
CA GLU A 43 3.23 -6.97 -4.31
C GLU A 43 4.25 -6.14 -3.52
N THR A 44 3.88 -4.92 -3.16
CA THR A 44 4.75 -4.02 -2.38
C THR A 44 5.02 -4.60 -0.99
N SER A 45 4.02 -5.15 -0.31
CA SER A 45 4.18 -5.85 0.97
C SER A 45 5.17 -7.01 0.87
N LYS A 46 5.10 -7.83 -0.20
CA LYS A 46 6.07 -8.91 -0.43
C LYS A 46 7.50 -8.40 -0.64
N ARG A 47 7.66 -7.28 -1.34
CA ARG A 47 8.99 -6.64 -1.55
C ARG A 47 9.55 -6.11 -0.23
N ILE A 48 8.73 -5.47 0.59
CA ILE A 48 9.14 -4.95 1.91
C ILE A 48 9.48 -6.08 2.87
N LYS A 49 8.70 -7.18 2.89
CA LYS A 49 9.03 -8.36 3.72
C LYS A 49 10.41 -8.93 3.39
N ARG A 50 10.71 -9.10 2.10
CA ARG A 50 12.06 -9.52 1.67
C ARG A 50 13.15 -8.54 2.09
N LEU A 51 12.88 -7.24 2.06
CA LEU A 51 13.82 -6.23 2.55
C LEU A 51 14.05 -6.37 4.07
N GLY A 52 13.00 -6.66 4.84
CA GLY A 52 13.09 -6.98 6.26
C GLY A 52 13.95 -8.21 6.54
N GLU A 53 13.73 -9.30 5.79
CA GLU A 53 14.54 -10.53 5.87
C GLU A 53 16.03 -10.24 5.56
N SER A 54 16.33 -9.54 4.45
CA SER A 54 17.71 -9.17 4.12
C SER A 54 18.34 -8.24 5.16
N SER A 55 17.55 -7.35 5.79
CA SER A 55 18.04 -6.48 6.86
C SER A 55 18.33 -7.25 8.15
N GLN A 56 17.61 -8.35 8.39
CA GLN A 56 17.93 -9.26 9.50
C GLN A 56 19.25 -9.99 9.25
N GLU A 57 19.46 -10.54 8.05
CA GLU A 57 20.73 -11.18 7.66
C GLU A 57 21.92 -10.22 7.79
N ILE A 58 21.75 -8.96 7.36
CA ILE A 58 22.79 -7.93 7.54
C ILE A 58 23.03 -7.67 9.03
N GLY A 59 21.98 -7.66 9.86
CA GLY A 59 22.10 -7.51 11.31
C GLY A 59 22.98 -8.60 11.95
N GLU A 60 22.78 -9.85 11.55
CA GLU A 60 23.59 -10.99 12.01
C GLU A 60 25.06 -10.86 11.58
N ILE A 61 25.31 -10.38 10.37
CA ILE A 61 26.68 -10.11 9.87
C ILE A 61 27.34 -8.98 10.66
N VAL A 62 26.60 -7.91 10.96
CA VAL A 62 27.10 -6.77 11.75
C VAL A 62 27.48 -7.24 13.16
N GLU A 63 26.67 -8.08 13.78
CA GLU A 63 26.96 -8.66 15.10
C GLU A 63 28.24 -9.52 15.07
N LEU A 64 28.37 -10.40 14.06
CA LEU A 64 29.60 -11.19 13.86
C LEU A 64 30.85 -10.31 13.66
N ILE A 65 30.74 -9.23 12.89
CA ILE A 65 31.87 -8.30 12.70
C ILE A 65 32.21 -7.63 14.04
N SER A 66 31.22 -7.24 14.84
CA SER A 66 31.44 -6.66 16.17
C SER A 66 32.26 -7.60 17.04
N ASP A 67 31.89 -8.88 17.10
CA ASP A 67 32.62 -9.91 17.85
C ASP A 67 34.06 -10.08 17.35
N ILE A 68 34.26 -10.09 16.02
CA ILE A 68 35.60 -10.17 15.42
C ILE A 68 36.45 -8.95 15.80
N THR A 69 35.87 -7.75 15.78
CA THR A 69 36.60 -6.52 16.15
C THR A 69 36.97 -6.50 17.61
N GLU A 70 36.10 -7.00 18.50
CA GLU A 70 36.39 -7.12 19.94
C GLU A 70 37.50 -8.14 20.19
N GLN A 71 37.44 -9.32 19.55
CA GLN A 71 38.52 -10.31 19.66
C GLN A 71 39.84 -9.79 19.11
N THR A 72 39.81 -9.07 17.99
CA THR A 72 41.00 -8.44 17.39
C THR A 72 41.61 -7.41 18.34
N ASN A 73 40.77 -6.61 19.01
CA ASN A 73 41.19 -5.64 20.01
C ASN A 73 41.89 -6.32 21.19
N VAL A 74 41.33 -7.41 21.72
CA VAL A 74 41.93 -8.20 22.81
C VAL A 74 43.26 -8.84 22.37
N LEU A 75 43.33 -9.37 21.14
CA LEU A 75 44.57 -9.93 20.59
C LEU A 75 45.67 -8.88 20.43
N ALA A 76 45.30 -7.69 19.94
CA ALA A 76 46.22 -6.57 19.79
C ALA A 76 46.77 -6.11 21.14
N LEU A 77 45.91 -6.00 22.16
CA LEU A 77 46.33 -5.66 23.52
C LEU A 77 47.30 -6.70 24.09
N ASN A 78 47.01 -7.99 23.95
CA ASN A 78 47.89 -9.06 24.40
C ASN A 78 49.24 -9.03 23.68
N ALA A 79 49.25 -8.75 22.38
CA ALA A 79 50.48 -8.59 21.60
C ALA A 79 51.29 -7.37 22.06
N ALA A 80 50.65 -6.24 22.38
CA ALA A 80 51.30 -5.06 22.91
C ALA A 80 51.97 -5.33 24.27
N ILE A 81 51.28 -6.05 25.17
CA ILE A 81 51.82 -6.47 26.48
C ILE A 81 53.04 -7.37 26.31
N GLN A 82 52.96 -8.38 25.44
CA GLN A 82 54.09 -9.28 25.19
C GLN A 82 55.27 -8.57 24.53
N ALA A 83 55.01 -7.66 23.59
CA ALA A 83 56.04 -6.85 22.96
C ALA A 83 56.75 -5.92 23.97
N ALA A 84 56.01 -5.31 24.90
CA ALA A 84 56.58 -4.52 25.98
C ALA A 84 57.48 -5.38 26.91
N SER A 85 57.11 -6.64 27.16
CA SER A 85 57.91 -7.56 27.98
C SER A 85 59.25 -7.95 27.34
N ALA A 86 59.34 -7.92 26.00
CA ALA A 86 60.56 -8.21 25.24
C ALA A 86 61.55 -7.02 25.17
N GLY A 87 61.20 -5.87 25.76
CA GLY A 87 62.07 -4.69 25.83
C GLY A 87 62.45 -4.12 24.45
N GLU A 88 63.74 -3.84 24.23
CA GLU A 88 64.27 -3.27 22.98
C GLU A 88 63.96 -4.16 21.74
N ALA A 89 63.94 -5.49 21.90
CA ALA A 89 63.64 -6.41 20.80
C ALA A 89 62.16 -6.38 20.38
N GLY A 90 61.26 -5.93 21.26
CA GLY A 90 59.82 -5.87 21.02
C GLY A 90 59.30 -4.54 20.48
N ARG A 91 60.14 -3.49 20.41
CA ARG A 91 59.73 -2.12 20.06
C ARG A 91 58.95 -2.03 18.74
N GLY A 92 59.41 -2.73 17.70
CA GLY A 92 58.72 -2.77 16.41
C GLY A 92 57.36 -3.47 16.46
N PHE A 93 57.24 -4.52 17.29
CA PHE A 93 55.99 -5.24 17.49
C PHE A 93 54.97 -4.44 18.31
N THR A 94 55.42 -3.63 19.28
CA THR A 94 54.53 -2.72 20.04
C THR A 94 53.80 -1.75 19.12
N VAL A 95 54.53 -1.11 18.18
CA VAL A 95 53.93 -0.16 17.23
C VAL A 95 52.88 -0.83 16.34
N VAL A 96 53.16 -2.05 15.88
CA VAL A 96 52.20 -2.82 15.07
C VAL A 96 50.96 -3.18 15.90
N ALA A 97 51.15 -3.63 17.15
CA ALA A 97 50.05 -3.99 18.02
C ALA A 97 49.14 -2.78 18.33
N GLU A 98 49.71 -1.61 18.60
CA GLU A 98 48.95 -0.37 18.81
C GLU A 98 48.14 0.04 17.57
N GLU A 99 48.71 -0.09 16.36
CA GLU A 99 47.97 0.25 15.12
C GLU A 99 46.85 -0.75 14.83
N VAL A 100 47.04 -2.05 15.11
CA VAL A 100 45.98 -3.06 15.01
C VAL A 100 44.87 -2.77 16.02
N GLN A 101 45.21 -2.39 17.26
CA GLN A 101 44.24 -2.01 18.28
C GLN A 101 43.39 -0.82 17.80
N ARG A 102 44.06 0.24 17.32
CA ARG A 102 43.39 1.44 16.79
C ARG A 102 42.48 1.13 15.61
N LEU A 103 42.89 0.20 14.73
CA LEU A 103 42.06 -0.25 13.62
C LEU A 103 40.83 -1.02 14.11
N ALA A 104 41.00 -1.91 15.09
CA ALA A 104 39.90 -2.67 15.69
C ALA A 104 38.87 -1.75 16.36
N GLU A 105 39.31 -0.75 17.12
CA GLU A 105 38.44 0.26 17.74
C GLU A 105 37.64 1.06 16.69
N ARG A 106 38.30 1.49 15.61
CA ARG A 106 37.63 2.19 14.50
C ARG A 106 36.62 1.32 13.76
N SER A 107 36.95 0.05 13.54
CA SER A 107 36.04 -0.91 12.94
C SER A 107 34.83 -1.18 13.83
N ALA A 108 35.01 -1.31 15.15
CA ALA A 108 33.92 -1.49 16.10
C ALA A 108 32.95 -0.31 16.08
N GLU A 109 33.45 0.93 16.07
CA GLU A 109 32.60 2.13 15.98
C GLU A 109 31.84 2.18 14.64
N ALA A 110 32.48 1.85 13.52
CA ALA A 110 31.80 1.79 12.23
C ALA A 110 30.70 0.71 12.20
N THR A 111 30.98 -0.48 12.73
CA THR A 111 30.02 -1.58 12.83
C THR A 111 28.82 -1.19 13.70
N LYS A 112 29.04 -0.48 14.81
CA LYS A 112 27.97 0.06 15.66
C LYS A 112 27.06 1.04 14.91
N GLN A 113 27.64 1.93 14.10
CA GLN A 113 26.87 2.86 13.27
C GLN A 113 26.04 2.13 12.21
N ILE A 114 26.62 1.11 11.55
CA ILE A 114 25.89 0.27 10.60
C ILE A 114 24.75 -0.46 11.31
N GLY A 115 24.98 -1.03 12.50
CA GLY A 115 23.94 -1.70 13.29
C GLY A 115 22.76 -0.78 13.63
N ALA A 116 23.04 0.49 13.96
CA ALA A 116 21.99 1.48 14.17
C ALA A 116 21.15 1.72 12.89
N ILE A 117 21.79 1.84 11.73
CA ILE A 117 21.10 2.01 10.44
C ILE A 117 20.24 0.77 10.12
N VAL A 118 20.79 -0.43 10.28
CA VAL A 118 20.08 -1.69 10.04
C VAL A 118 18.84 -1.79 10.92
N LYS A 119 18.95 -1.43 12.20
CA LYS A 119 17.81 -1.42 13.13
C LYS A 119 16.72 -0.43 12.74
N THR A 120 17.11 0.74 12.24
CA THR A 120 16.16 1.71 11.66
C THR A 120 15.44 1.11 10.45
N ILE A 121 16.17 0.49 9.52
CA ILE A 121 15.57 -0.17 8.34
C ILE A 121 14.60 -1.29 8.76
N GLN A 122 14.95 -2.10 9.75
CA GLN A 122 14.05 -3.14 10.29
C GLN A 122 12.77 -2.54 10.88
N THR A 123 12.87 -1.40 11.57
CA THR A 123 11.70 -0.70 12.12
C THR A 123 10.82 -0.13 11.00
N ASP A 124 11.44 0.60 10.06
CA ASP A 124 10.75 1.23 8.93
C ASP A 124 10.05 0.19 8.04
N THR A 125 10.68 -0.97 7.82
CA THR A 125 10.07 -2.07 7.05
C THR A 125 8.86 -2.67 7.77
N GLN A 126 8.93 -2.86 9.09
CA GLN A 126 7.80 -3.34 9.89
C GLN A 126 6.63 -2.35 9.90
N ASP A 127 6.92 -1.06 10.03
CA ASP A 127 5.92 0.01 9.96
C ASP A 127 5.28 0.08 8.58
N ALA A 128 6.08 -0.06 7.52
CA ALA A 128 5.58 -0.09 6.15
C ALA A 128 4.69 -1.31 5.88
N VAL A 129 5.01 -2.50 6.41
CA VAL A 129 4.13 -3.68 6.32
C VAL A 129 2.79 -3.40 7.01
N SER A 130 2.82 -2.81 8.22
CA SER A 130 1.61 -2.48 8.98
C SER A 130 0.74 -1.44 8.25
N ALA A 131 1.37 -0.45 7.61
CA ALA A 131 0.68 0.54 6.78
C ALA A 131 0.03 -0.09 5.52
N MET A 132 0.69 -1.09 4.92
CA MET A 132 0.16 -1.83 3.77
C MET A 132 -1.06 -2.70 4.17
N GLU A 133 -1.05 -3.30 5.36
CA GLU A 133 -2.21 -4.04 5.88
C GLU A 133 -3.42 -3.13 6.09
N LYS A 134 -3.20 -1.96 6.72
CA LYS A 134 -4.26 -0.95 6.88
C LYS A 134 -4.78 -0.44 5.53
N SER A 135 -3.89 -0.23 4.56
CA SER A 135 -4.27 0.19 3.21
C SER A 135 -5.08 -0.89 2.49
N THR A 136 -4.74 -2.17 2.69
CA THR A 136 -5.51 -3.30 2.17
C THR A 136 -6.93 -3.29 2.71
N GLN A 137 -7.11 -3.06 4.02
CA GLN A 137 -8.43 -2.96 4.63
C GLN A 137 -9.22 -1.78 4.05
N GLY A 138 -8.61 -0.60 3.91
CA GLY A 138 -9.25 0.58 3.33
C GLY A 138 -9.72 0.37 1.89
N VAL A 139 -8.93 -0.34 1.08
CA VAL A 139 -9.30 -0.69 -0.31
C VAL A 139 -10.47 -1.68 -0.34
N VAL A 140 -10.51 -2.66 0.55
CA VAL A 140 -11.63 -3.62 0.67
C VAL A 140 -12.91 -2.92 1.09
N GLU A 141 -12.86 -2.03 2.07
CA GLU A 141 -14.01 -1.22 2.48
C GLU A 141 -14.47 -0.29 1.35
N GLY A 142 -13.53 0.35 0.65
CA GLY A 142 -13.82 1.19 -0.52
C GLY A 142 -14.53 0.42 -1.63
N ALA A 143 -14.07 -0.78 -1.96
CA ALA A 143 -14.71 -1.65 -2.94
C ALA A 143 -16.14 -2.03 -2.53
N LYS A 144 -16.38 -2.32 -1.24
CA LYS A 144 -17.71 -2.64 -0.70
C LYS A 144 -18.67 -1.45 -0.76
N LEU A 145 -18.19 -0.24 -0.45
CA LEU A 145 -18.99 0.98 -0.56
C LEU A 145 -19.35 1.29 -2.01
N SER A 146 -18.38 1.16 -2.93
CA SER A 146 -18.62 1.29 -4.36
C SER A 146 -19.66 0.28 -4.85
N ASP A 147 -19.56 -1.00 -4.45
CA ASP A 147 -20.54 -2.02 -4.81
C ASP A 147 -21.96 -1.66 -4.36
N ALA A 148 -22.13 -1.21 -3.11
CA ALA A 148 -23.42 -0.74 -2.60
C ALA A 148 -23.99 0.44 -3.41
N ALA A 149 -23.13 1.40 -3.79
CA ALA A 149 -23.53 2.50 -4.67
C ALA A 149 -23.96 2.01 -6.07
N GLY A 150 -23.28 1.00 -6.60
CA GLY A 150 -23.63 0.34 -7.85
C GLY A 150 -24.99 -0.35 -7.81
N GLN A 151 -25.30 -1.03 -6.71
CA GLN A 151 -26.61 -1.65 -6.50
C GLN A 151 -27.73 -0.60 -6.46
N ALA A 152 -27.54 0.50 -5.73
CA ALA A 152 -28.50 1.60 -5.68
C ALA A 152 -28.73 2.25 -7.06
N LEU A 153 -27.67 2.44 -7.85
CA LEU A 153 -27.78 2.96 -9.22
C LEU A 153 -28.49 1.98 -10.15
N SER A 154 -28.28 0.67 -9.97
CA SER A 154 -29.01 -0.36 -10.71
C SER A 154 -30.52 -0.29 -10.41
N GLU A 155 -30.89 -0.15 -9.14
CA GLU A 155 -32.28 0.02 -8.71
C GLU A 155 -32.92 1.28 -9.29
N ILE A 156 -32.21 2.42 -9.27
CA ILE A 156 -32.66 3.67 -9.91
C ILE A 156 -32.88 3.46 -11.41
N GLY A 157 -31.99 2.72 -12.07
CA GLY A 157 -32.13 2.37 -13.49
C GLY A 157 -33.43 1.60 -13.75
N LEU A 158 -33.69 0.55 -12.96
CA LEU A 158 -34.91 -0.26 -13.07
C LEU A 158 -36.18 0.57 -12.87
N VAL A 159 -36.21 1.41 -11.82
CA VAL A 159 -37.36 2.28 -11.51
C VAL A 159 -37.56 3.32 -12.63
N SER A 160 -36.48 3.91 -13.14
CA SER A 160 -36.54 4.89 -14.23
C SER A 160 -37.07 4.28 -15.54
N GLN A 161 -36.69 3.03 -15.82
CA GLN A 161 -37.19 2.29 -16.98
C GLN A 161 -38.68 1.98 -16.85
N GLN A 162 -39.13 1.51 -15.68
CA GLN A 162 -40.55 1.27 -15.40
C GLN A 162 -41.37 2.56 -15.50
N LEU A 163 -40.84 3.67 -14.97
CA LEU A 163 -41.47 4.98 -15.04
C LEU A 163 -41.66 5.43 -16.50
N ALA A 164 -40.65 5.28 -17.35
CA ALA A 164 -40.76 5.61 -18.77
C ALA A 164 -41.86 4.80 -19.48
N GLN A 165 -41.96 3.49 -19.20
CA GLN A 165 -42.99 2.61 -19.76
C GLN A 165 -44.41 2.99 -19.31
N LEU A 166 -44.59 3.28 -18.02
CA LEU A 166 -45.87 3.73 -17.46
C LEU A 166 -46.34 5.03 -18.13
N ILE A 167 -45.42 5.97 -18.34
CA ILE A 167 -45.74 7.26 -18.95
C ILE A 167 -46.07 7.13 -20.44
N GLU A 168 -45.38 6.24 -21.18
CA GLU A 168 -45.76 5.91 -22.56
C GLU A 168 -47.18 5.35 -22.61
N GLY A 169 -47.54 4.42 -21.71
CA GLY A 169 -48.90 3.90 -21.60
C GLY A 169 -49.96 4.97 -21.30
N ILE A 170 -49.65 5.92 -20.41
CA ILE A 170 -50.54 7.08 -20.11
C ILE A 170 -50.73 7.93 -21.36
N THR A 171 -49.66 8.20 -22.11
CA THR A 171 -49.71 9.00 -23.34
C THR A 171 -50.62 8.35 -24.37
N THR A 172 -50.45 7.05 -24.62
CA THR A 172 -51.31 6.27 -25.54
C THR A 172 -52.77 6.27 -25.11
N THR A 173 -53.04 6.07 -23.81
CA THR A 173 -54.41 6.04 -23.28
C THR A 173 -55.09 7.41 -23.42
N THR A 174 -54.35 8.48 -23.13
CA THR A 174 -54.85 9.86 -23.23
C THR A 174 -55.15 10.24 -24.67
N GLU A 175 -54.31 9.83 -25.63
CA GLU A 175 -54.55 10.04 -27.06
C GLU A 175 -55.79 9.29 -27.56
N GLN A 176 -56.00 8.04 -27.11
CA GLN A 176 -57.21 7.28 -27.42
C GLN A 176 -58.47 7.97 -26.85
N GLN A 177 -58.45 8.38 -25.59
CA GLN A 177 -59.58 9.09 -24.98
C GLN A 177 -59.90 10.41 -25.69
N ALA A 178 -58.87 11.19 -26.06
CA ALA A 178 -59.07 12.43 -26.80
C ALA A 178 -59.71 12.19 -28.17
N ARG A 179 -59.33 11.10 -28.87
CA ARG A 179 -59.96 10.72 -30.15
C ARG A 179 -61.42 10.29 -29.96
N SER A 180 -61.70 9.44 -28.97
CA SER A 180 -63.06 8.96 -28.68
C SER A 180 -64.00 10.06 -28.16
N ALA A 181 -63.48 11.08 -27.50
CA ALA A 181 -64.29 12.22 -27.06
C ALA A 181 -64.62 13.20 -28.21
N ASN A 182 -63.88 13.13 -29.32
CA ASN A 182 -64.07 13.97 -30.50
C ASN A 182 -64.91 13.29 -31.60
N THR A 183 -65.36 12.07 -31.36
CA THR A 183 -66.28 11.28 -32.20
C THR A 183 -67.63 11.17 -31.52
#